data_AF-A0A9R0ST69-F1
#
_entry.id   AF-A0A9R0ST69-F1
#
_cell.length_a   1.000
_cell.length_b   1.000
_cell.length_c   1.000
_cell.angle_alpha   90.00
_cell.angle_beta   90.00
_cell.angle_gamma   90.00
#
_symmetry.space_group_name_H-M   'P 1'
#
loop_
_entity.id
_entity.type
_entity.pdbx_description
1 polymer ?
#
loop_
_entity_poly.entity_id
_entity_poly.type
_entity_poly.pdbx_seq_one_letter_code
_entity_poly.pdbx_strand_id
1 'polypeptide(L)'
;MAEMVSSAIVGEAVSRIISGIATNKDHDKTDEAAEGGLERLEMARIKMEAALETSNKWQITDTPLLHWRKKLKRAAQDCEDAVRRCRQHFQEEDERKQMVRQSSLPRRIAHTTKTFISSFVGRKNDHCSDNITSVRRFERFADGATEFMRFVQLGGTPRHHMFFDPLIRHIFEGKSIRYMVLHPGGQYHFFTIQPIASEERGLEAILCFV
;
A
#
# COMPACT_ATOMS: atom_id res chain seq x y z
N MET A 1 -40.00 -27.64 61.34
CA MET A 1 -38.77 -26.87 61.66
C MET A 1 -37.80 -27.01 60.50
N ALA A 2 -37.10 -25.91 60.19
CA ALA A 2 -36.15 -25.66 59.10
C ALA A 2 -36.74 -25.07 57.80
N GLU A 3 -36.32 -23.82 57.57
CA GLU A 3 -36.56 -22.90 56.46
C GLU A 3 -35.64 -23.17 55.25
N MET A 4 -35.84 -22.35 54.20
CA MET A 4 -34.87 -21.90 53.17
C MET A 4 -34.54 -22.88 52.03
N VAL A 5 -34.26 -22.47 50.78
CA VAL A 5 -34.24 -21.19 50.05
C VAL A 5 -34.21 -21.52 48.54
N SER A 6 -34.69 -20.57 47.75
CA SER A 6 -34.70 -20.43 46.29
C SER A 6 -33.37 -20.54 45.51
N SER A 7 -33.49 -20.73 44.19
CA SER A 7 -32.54 -20.41 43.08
C SER A 7 -31.60 -21.56 42.62
N ALA A 8 -31.18 -21.73 41.37
CA ALA A 8 -31.16 -20.88 40.17
C ALA A 8 -31.13 -21.73 38.88
N ILE A 9 -31.54 -21.14 37.75
CA ILE A 9 -31.46 -21.68 36.38
C ILE A 9 -30.02 -21.61 35.85
N VAL A 10 -29.54 -22.68 35.23
CA VAL A 10 -28.48 -22.71 34.20
C VAL A 10 -28.87 -23.85 33.24
N GLY A 11 -29.03 -23.70 31.92
CA GLY A 11 -28.40 -22.78 30.99
C GLY A 11 -27.42 -23.56 30.11
N GLU A 12 -27.94 -24.11 29.01
CA GLU A 12 -27.27 -24.32 27.70
C GLU A 12 -26.12 -25.33 27.48
N ALA A 13 -26.26 -25.97 26.30
CA ALA A 13 -25.23 -26.30 25.31
C ALA A 13 -24.31 -27.52 25.53
N VAL A 14 -24.79 -28.69 25.08
CA VAL A 14 -23.92 -29.75 24.54
C VAL A 14 -24.18 -29.88 23.04
N SER A 15 -23.53 -29.04 22.23
CA SER A 15 -23.24 -29.35 20.83
C SER A 15 -21.87 -28.81 20.47
N ARG A 16 -20.81 -29.51 20.91
CA ARG A 16 -19.50 -29.38 20.30
C ARG A 16 -19.01 -30.74 19.92
N ILE A 17 -18.36 -30.76 18.75
CA ILE A 17 -17.55 -31.82 18.17
C ILE A 17 -18.40 -32.78 17.33
N ILE A 18 -18.54 -32.48 16.03
CA ILE A 18 -17.85 -33.17 14.93
C ILE A 18 -17.98 -32.27 13.70
N SER A 19 -16.88 -31.64 13.30
CA SER A 19 -16.66 -31.16 11.94
C SER A 19 -15.16 -31.20 11.69
N GLY A 20 -14.66 -32.43 11.65
CA GLY A 20 -13.34 -32.74 11.15
C GLY A 20 -13.54 -33.89 10.18
N ILE A 21 -13.77 -33.56 8.90
CA ILE A 21 -13.54 -34.36 7.68
C ILE A 21 -14.23 -33.60 6.53
N ALA A 22 -13.52 -33.49 5.41
CA ALA A 22 -13.77 -32.66 4.22
C ALA A 22 -13.34 -31.19 4.43
N THR A 23 -12.25 -30.71 3.84
CA THR A 23 -11.97 -30.78 2.39
C THR A 23 -10.46 -30.64 2.14
N ASN A 24 -9.89 -31.50 1.29
CA ASN A 24 -8.58 -31.29 0.67
C ASN A 24 -8.66 -30.19 -0.40
N LYS A 25 -9.22 -29.02 -0.05
CA LYS A 25 -9.46 -27.87 -0.95
C LYS A 25 -9.02 -26.54 -0.31
N ASP A 26 -8.06 -26.60 0.61
CA ASP A 26 -7.53 -25.42 1.31
C ASP A 26 -6.09 -25.07 0.91
N HIS A 27 -5.44 -25.88 0.06
CA HIS A 27 -4.12 -25.57 -0.47
C HIS A 27 -4.13 -24.33 -1.39
N ASP A 28 -5.08 -24.21 -2.33
CA ASP A 28 -5.20 -23.01 -3.17
C ASP A 28 -5.60 -21.76 -2.35
N LYS A 29 -6.52 -21.91 -1.39
CA LYS A 29 -7.06 -20.75 -0.66
C LYS A 29 -6.05 -20.07 0.25
N THR A 30 -5.03 -20.79 0.72
CA THR A 30 -4.01 -20.24 1.62
C THR A 30 -2.90 -19.54 0.86
N ASP A 31 -2.49 -20.06 -0.29
CA ASP A 31 -1.56 -19.40 -1.20
C ASP A 31 -2.19 -18.11 -1.78
N GLU A 32 -3.46 -18.14 -2.21
CA GLU A 32 -4.19 -16.94 -2.66
C GLU A 32 -4.33 -15.88 -1.55
N ALA A 33 -4.53 -16.29 -0.29
CA ALA A 33 -4.64 -15.35 0.83
C ALA A 33 -3.29 -14.71 1.20
N ALA A 34 -2.18 -15.44 0.99
CA ALA A 34 -0.83 -14.94 1.22
C ALA A 34 -0.38 -14.00 0.09
N GLU A 35 -0.66 -14.36 -1.16
CA GLU A 35 -0.43 -13.52 -2.35
C GLU A 35 -1.28 -12.24 -2.27
N GLY A 36 -2.58 -12.35 -2.00
CA GLY A 36 -3.45 -11.20 -1.79
C GLY A 36 -3.04 -10.34 -0.58
N GLY A 37 -2.40 -10.93 0.44
CA GLY A 37 -1.82 -10.20 1.56
C GLY A 37 -0.61 -9.34 1.14
N LEU A 38 0.27 -9.89 0.30
CA LEU A 38 1.42 -9.19 -0.25
C LEU A 38 1.00 -8.03 -1.16
N GLU A 39 0.05 -8.27 -2.07
CA GLU A 39 -0.51 -7.24 -2.95
C GLU A 39 -1.10 -6.07 -2.15
N ARG A 40 -1.83 -6.38 -1.07
CA ARG A 40 -2.40 -5.35 -0.18
C ARG A 40 -1.33 -4.54 0.54
N LEU A 41 -0.23 -5.16 0.97
CA LEU A 41 0.92 -4.44 1.53
C LEU A 41 1.59 -3.53 0.50
N GLU A 42 1.75 -4.01 -0.73
CA GLU A 42 2.33 -3.23 -1.82
C GLU A 42 1.45 -2.02 -2.15
N MET A 43 0.14 -2.22 -2.25
CA MET A 43 -0.81 -1.13 -2.47
C MET A 43 -0.80 -0.12 -1.32
N ALA A 44 -0.77 -0.60 -0.07
CA ALA A 44 -0.66 0.27 1.09
C ALA A 44 0.63 1.10 1.07
N ARG A 45 1.77 0.49 0.71
CA ARG A 45 3.06 1.18 0.54
C ARG A 45 2.96 2.28 -0.52
N ILE A 46 2.47 1.94 -1.71
CA ILE A 46 2.32 2.87 -2.84
C ILE A 46 1.46 4.07 -2.44
N LYS A 47 0.32 3.84 -1.77
CA LYS A 47 -0.59 4.91 -1.32
C LYS A 47 0.09 5.85 -0.31
N MET A 48 0.86 5.31 0.65
CA MET A 48 1.63 6.11 1.60
C MET A 48 2.77 6.90 0.91
N GLU A 49 3.52 6.26 0.01
CA GLU A 49 4.62 6.89 -0.74
C GLU A 49 4.12 8.02 -1.65
N ALA A 50 3.01 7.80 -2.37
CA ALA A 50 2.38 8.80 -3.22
C ALA A 50 1.93 10.03 -2.42
N ALA A 51 1.34 9.83 -1.24
CA ALA A 51 0.99 10.92 -0.34
C ALA A 51 2.23 11.67 0.17
N LEU A 52 3.26 10.95 0.60
CA LEU A 52 4.51 11.57 1.08
C LEU A 52 5.18 12.40 -0.01
N GLU A 53 5.29 11.86 -1.22
CA GLU A 53 5.91 12.54 -2.35
C GLU A 53 5.10 13.75 -2.80
N THR A 54 3.78 13.62 -2.85
CA THR A 54 2.91 14.76 -3.13
C THR A 54 3.06 15.83 -2.06
N SER A 55 3.13 15.45 -0.77
CA SER A 55 3.33 16.39 0.33
C SER A 55 4.67 17.13 0.28
N ASN A 56 5.72 16.58 -0.35
CA ASN A 56 7.02 17.27 -0.53
C ASN A 56 6.87 18.57 -1.33
N LYS A 57 5.86 18.62 -2.22
CA LYS A 57 5.51 19.76 -3.08
C LYS A 57 4.73 20.85 -2.35
N TRP A 58 4.38 20.66 -1.08
CA TRP A 58 3.67 21.62 -0.24
C TRP A 58 4.55 22.15 0.90
N GLN A 59 4.40 23.45 1.20
CA GLN A 59 4.95 24.10 2.39
C GLN A 59 4.01 23.79 3.55
N ILE A 60 4.42 22.84 4.37
CA ILE A 60 3.71 22.46 5.59
C ILE A 60 4.40 23.17 6.75
N THR A 61 3.70 24.12 7.37
CA THR A 61 4.14 24.83 8.58
C THR A 61 3.50 24.24 9.84
N ASP A 62 2.31 23.65 9.71
CA ASP A 62 1.55 23.09 10.82
C ASP A 62 2.29 21.92 11.49
N THR A 63 2.57 22.09 12.78
CA THR A 63 3.29 21.09 13.59
C THR A 63 2.59 19.71 13.60
N PRO A 64 1.24 19.61 13.74
CA PRO A 64 0.55 18.32 13.67
C PRO A 64 0.73 17.61 12.33
N LEU A 65 0.71 18.35 11.20
CA LEU A 65 0.89 17.77 9.87
C LEU A 65 2.34 17.32 9.64
N LEU A 66 3.32 18.07 10.15
CA LEU A 66 4.72 17.63 10.14
C LEU A 66 4.91 16.35 10.94
N HIS A 67 4.28 16.24 12.11
CA HIS A 67 4.30 15.01 12.91
C HIS A 67 3.64 13.84 12.17
N TRP A 68 2.48 14.08 11.55
CA TRP A 68 1.77 13.07 10.75
C TRP A 68 2.65 12.58 9.58
N ARG A 69 3.28 13.49 8.83
CA ARG A 69 4.21 13.16 7.74
C ARG A 69 5.35 12.26 8.22
N LYS A 70 5.95 12.57 9.38
CA LYS A 70 7.01 11.76 9.98
C LYS A 70 6.52 10.35 10.33
N LYS A 71 5.29 10.22 10.83
CA LYS A 71 4.66 8.93 11.16
C LYS A 71 4.36 8.13 9.89
N LEU A 72 3.83 8.76 8.85
CA LEU A 72 3.61 8.14 7.54
C LEU A 72 4.92 7.65 6.92
N LYS A 73 5.99 8.46 6.97
CA LYS A 73 7.31 8.05 6.46
C LYS A 73 7.84 6.80 7.14
N ARG A 74 7.73 6.72 8.47
CA ARG A 74 8.12 5.51 9.23
C ARG A 74 7.24 4.31 8.87
N ALA A 75 5.93 4.50 8.76
CA ALA A 75 5.02 3.43 8.40
C ALA A 75 5.29 2.87 6.99
N ALA A 76 5.64 3.74 6.03
CA ALA A 76 6.03 3.31 4.68
C ALA A 76 7.32 2.48 4.70
N GLN A 77 8.33 2.89 5.47
CA GLN A 77 9.58 2.13 5.64
C GLN A 77 9.34 0.78 6.32
N ASP A 78 8.57 0.75 7.41
CA ASP A 78 8.18 -0.49 8.10
C ASP A 78 7.43 -1.45 7.14
N CYS A 79 6.59 -0.89 6.24
CA CYS A 79 5.85 -1.63 5.22
C CYS A 79 6.78 -2.17 4.13
N GLU A 80 7.75 -1.39 3.67
CA GLU A 80 8.77 -1.83 2.71
C GLU A 80 9.58 -3.00 3.27
N ASP A 81 10.02 -2.90 4.52
CA ASP A 81 10.72 -3.99 5.20
C ASP A 81 9.82 -5.23 5.32
N ALA A 82 8.52 -5.07 5.59
CA ALA A 82 7.56 -6.18 5.61
C ALA A 82 7.44 -6.85 4.23
N VAL A 83 7.22 -6.07 3.17
CA VAL A 83 7.15 -6.57 1.78
C VAL A 83 8.43 -7.32 1.39
N ARG A 84 9.61 -6.75 1.70
CA ARG A 84 10.90 -7.40 1.39
C ARG A 84 11.01 -8.77 2.06
N ARG A 85 10.63 -8.87 3.33
CA ARG A 85 10.71 -10.13 4.09
C ARG A 85 9.69 -11.15 3.59
N CYS A 86 8.48 -10.72 3.24
CA CYS A 86 7.50 -11.59 2.59
C CYS A 86 8.04 -12.19 1.28
N ARG A 87 8.61 -11.35 0.40
CA ARG A 87 9.20 -11.81 -0.87
C ARG A 87 10.36 -12.79 -0.68
N GLN A 88 11.25 -12.53 0.28
CA GLN A 88 12.34 -13.44 0.62
C GLN A 88 11.80 -14.81 1.04
N HIS A 89 10.74 -14.86 1.85
CA HIS A 89 10.13 -16.11 2.26
C HIS A 89 9.49 -16.89 1.11
N PHE A 90 8.78 -16.22 0.19
CA PHE A 90 8.23 -16.90 -1.00
C PHE A 90 9.34 -17.54 -1.85
N GLN A 91 10.45 -16.82 -2.04
CA GLN A 91 11.58 -17.33 -2.81
C GLN A 91 12.28 -18.52 -2.14
N GLU A 92 12.52 -18.45 -0.82
CA GLU A 92 13.10 -19.57 -0.06
C GLU A 92 12.19 -20.82 -0.07
N GLU A 93 10.87 -20.63 -0.09
CA GLU A 93 9.91 -21.71 -0.14
C GLU A 93 9.90 -22.41 -1.51
N ASP A 94 9.96 -21.65 -2.60
CA ASP A 94 10.04 -22.18 -3.96
C ASP A 94 11.33 -22.99 -4.18
N GLU A 95 12.47 -22.50 -3.69
CA GLU A 95 13.74 -23.21 -3.74
C GLU A 95 13.69 -24.52 -2.94
N ARG A 96 13.07 -24.53 -1.76
CA ARG A 96 12.86 -25.76 -0.96
C ARG A 96 11.94 -26.75 -1.66
N LYS A 97 10.84 -26.28 -2.26
CA LYS A 97 9.91 -27.11 -3.05
C LYS A 97 10.63 -27.74 -4.24
N GLN A 98 11.50 -26.99 -4.91
CA GLN A 98 12.26 -27.45 -6.07
C GLN A 98 13.33 -28.48 -5.69
N MET A 99 14.04 -28.28 -4.57
CA MET A 99 15.05 -29.22 -4.07
C MET A 99 14.42 -30.55 -3.62
N VAL A 100 13.22 -30.52 -3.01
CA VAL A 100 12.46 -31.73 -2.67
C VAL A 100 12.06 -32.51 -3.93
N ARG A 101 11.63 -31.82 -5.00
CA ARG A 101 11.27 -32.44 -6.28
C ARG A 101 12.45 -33.08 -7.01
N GLN A 102 13.67 -32.58 -6.81
CA GLN A 102 14.89 -33.11 -7.45
C GLN A 102 15.54 -34.27 -6.68
N SER A 103 15.06 -34.60 -5.47
CA SER A 103 15.56 -35.73 -4.68
C SER A 103 14.84 -37.05 -5.03
N SER A 104 15.60 -38.13 -5.23
CA SER A 104 15.07 -39.47 -5.58
C SER A 104 14.69 -40.32 -4.35
N LEU A 105 14.51 -39.70 -3.17
CA LEU A 105 14.22 -40.44 -1.94
C LEU A 105 12.72 -40.78 -1.84
N PRO A 106 12.36 -42.02 -1.42
CA PRO A 106 10.96 -42.43 -1.26
C PRO A 106 10.24 -41.46 -0.34
N ARG A 107 9.09 -40.96 -0.81
CA ARG A 107 8.14 -40.04 -0.15
C ARG A 107 7.53 -40.67 1.11
N ARG A 108 8.36 -40.97 2.10
CA ARG A 108 8.04 -41.59 3.40
C ARG A 108 8.72 -40.85 4.56
N ILE A 109 8.87 -39.53 4.43
CA ILE A 109 8.86 -38.67 5.61
C ILE A 109 7.44 -38.11 5.67
N ALA A 110 6.62 -38.81 6.44
CA ALA A 110 5.23 -38.48 6.70
C ALA A 110 5.12 -37.05 7.24
N HIS A 111 4.43 -36.18 6.50
CA HIS A 111 3.50 -35.13 6.97
C HIS A 111 3.82 -34.34 8.27
N THR A 112 5.09 -34.25 8.66
CA THR A 112 5.52 -33.64 9.91
C THR A 112 6.60 -32.61 9.64
N THR A 113 6.30 -31.73 8.69
CA THR A 113 6.94 -30.40 8.58
C THR A 113 5.83 -29.35 8.57
N LYS A 114 4.90 -29.49 9.54
CA LYS A 114 4.06 -28.40 10.03
C LYS A 114 4.96 -27.45 10.82
N THR A 115 5.63 -26.51 10.17
CA THR A 115 6.09 -25.27 10.85
C THR A 115 6.33 -24.20 9.79
N PHE A 116 5.29 -23.41 9.59
CA PHE A 116 5.31 -22.09 9.01
C PHE A 116 6.31 -21.16 9.74
N ILE A 117 6.93 -20.27 8.98
CA ILE A 117 7.37 -18.91 9.36
C ILE A 117 8.09 -18.81 10.73
N SER A 118 9.39 -19.13 10.74
CA SER A 118 10.32 -18.65 11.78
C SER A 118 11.42 -17.85 11.09
N SER A 119 11.40 -16.52 11.12
CA SER A 119 11.96 -15.80 12.25
C SER A 119 11.57 -14.32 12.18
N PHE A 120 10.57 -13.96 12.97
CA PHE A 120 10.44 -12.60 13.46
C PHE A 120 10.63 -12.66 14.96
N VAL A 121 11.74 -12.08 15.42
CA VAL A 121 12.19 -12.08 16.81
C VAL A 121 11.05 -11.69 17.74
N GLY A 122 10.71 -12.59 18.67
CA GLY A 122 9.82 -12.29 19.79
C GLY A 122 8.76 -13.33 20.15
N ARG A 123 9.16 -14.61 20.29
CA ARG A 123 8.57 -15.64 21.19
C ARG A 123 7.06 -15.51 21.54
N LYS A 124 6.23 -16.34 20.91
CA LYS A 124 5.21 -17.26 21.50
C LYS A 124 4.01 -17.42 20.55
N ASN A 125 3.86 -18.65 20.03
CA ASN A 125 2.69 -19.30 19.42
C ASN A 125 1.47 -18.43 19.06
N ASP A 126 1.24 -18.25 17.75
CA ASP A 126 -0.01 -18.59 17.02
C ASP A 126 0.02 -17.95 15.61
N HIS A 127 0.65 -18.65 14.66
CA HIS A 127 1.29 -18.08 13.45
C HIS A 127 0.41 -17.86 12.20
N CYS A 128 -0.88 -17.51 12.31
CA CYS A 128 -1.69 -17.14 11.13
C CYS A 128 -2.44 -15.81 11.29
N SER A 129 -2.81 -15.43 12.51
CA SER A 129 -3.44 -14.13 12.79
C SER A 129 -2.48 -12.94 12.68
N ASP A 130 -1.16 -13.16 12.82
CA ASP A 130 -0.16 -12.09 12.88
C ASP A 130 0.15 -11.42 11.53
N ASN A 131 -0.01 -12.14 10.41
CA ASN A 131 0.24 -11.58 9.08
C ASN A 131 -0.96 -10.74 8.58
N ILE A 132 -2.20 -11.16 8.90
CA ILE A 132 -3.41 -10.41 8.56
C ILE A 132 -3.52 -9.13 9.41
N THR A 133 -3.06 -9.17 10.67
CA THR A 133 -3.08 -8.00 11.56
C THR A 133 -2.00 -6.98 11.20
N SER A 134 -0.85 -7.39 10.68
CA SER A 134 0.18 -6.48 10.15
C SER A 134 -0.29 -5.78 8.87
N VAL A 135 -0.93 -6.50 7.92
CA VAL A 135 -1.52 -5.92 6.70
C VAL A 135 -2.55 -4.85 7.05
N ARG A 136 -3.51 -5.17 7.93
CA ARG A 136 -4.54 -4.21 8.36
C ARG A 136 -3.98 -2.96 9.02
N ARG A 137 -2.83 -3.05 9.68
CA ARG A 137 -2.16 -1.88 10.26
C ARG A 137 -1.66 -0.94 9.17
N PHE A 138 -1.02 -1.46 8.12
CA PHE A 138 -0.53 -0.64 7.01
C PHE A 138 -1.67 -0.08 6.15
N GLU A 139 -2.75 -0.84 5.97
CA GLU A 139 -3.97 -0.34 5.32
C GLU A 139 -4.53 0.88 6.05
N ARG A 140 -4.60 0.87 7.39
CA ARG A 140 -5.05 2.05 8.16
C ARG A 140 -4.14 3.26 7.95
N PHE A 141 -2.83 3.06 7.82
CA PHE A 141 -1.91 4.16 7.51
C PHE A 141 -2.07 4.65 6.07
N ALA A 142 -2.28 3.73 5.14
CA ALA A 142 -2.53 4.04 3.74
C ALA A 142 -3.84 4.82 3.58
N ASP A 143 -4.90 4.43 4.28
CA ASP A 143 -6.15 5.19 4.37
C ASP A 143 -5.90 6.57 4.94
N GLY A 144 -5.29 6.65 6.13
CA GLY A 144 -4.91 7.92 6.76
C GLY A 144 -4.01 8.83 5.92
N ALA A 145 -3.30 8.30 4.92
CA ALA A 145 -2.51 9.07 3.98
C ALA A 145 -3.38 9.96 3.08
N THR A 146 -4.60 9.50 2.76
CA THR A 146 -5.61 10.27 2.02
C THR A 146 -6.11 11.45 2.86
N GLU A 147 -6.48 11.25 4.12
CA GLU A 147 -6.88 12.35 5.01
C GLU A 147 -5.72 13.32 5.25
N PHE A 148 -4.50 12.82 5.46
CA PHE A 148 -3.31 13.65 5.58
C PHE A 148 -3.16 14.60 4.39
N MET A 149 -3.26 14.07 3.16
CA MET A 149 -3.17 14.89 1.96
C MET A 149 -4.30 15.91 1.86
N ARG A 150 -5.52 15.56 2.27
CA ARG A 150 -6.64 16.51 2.31
C ARG A 150 -6.35 17.68 3.24
N PHE A 151 -5.80 17.44 4.43
CA PHE A 151 -5.43 18.52 5.35
C PHE A 151 -4.25 19.36 4.83
N VAL A 152 -3.24 18.72 4.21
CA VAL A 152 -2.12 19.43 3.57
C VAL A 152 -2.61 20.34 2.45
N GLN A 153 -3.60 19.91 1.65
CA GLN A 153 -4.16 20.73 0.57
C GLN A 153 -5.01 21.89 1.07
N LEU A 154 -5.72 21.72 2.20
CA LEU A 154 -6.56 22.77 2.77
C LEU A 154 -5.77 23.84 3.53
N GLY A 155 -4.70 23.46 4.22
CA GLY A 155 -3.90 24.37 5.06
C GLY A 155 -2.54 24.77 4.50
N GLY A 156 -2.02 24.03 3.51
CA GLY A 156 -0.67 24.23 2.99
C GLY A 156 -0.60 25.25 1.85
N THR A 157 0.56 25.91 1.73
CA THR A 157 0.90 26.70 0.52
C THR A 157 1.77 25.85 -0.40
N PRO A 158 1.51 25.74 -1.70
CA PRO A 158 2.41 24.99 -2.61
C PRO A 158 3.87 25.52 -2.58
N ARG A 159 4.88 24.64 -2.53
CA ARG A 159 6.33 25.01 -2.51
C ARG A 159 6.79 25.66 -3.80
N HIS A 160 6.24 25.19 -4.91
CA HIS A 160 6.42 25.77 -6.23
C HIS A 160 5.03 26.12 -6.77
N HIS A 161 4.96 27.00 -7.77
CA HIS A 161 3.74 27.15 -8.58
C HIS A 161 3.35 25.76 -9.07
N MET A 162 2.43 25.09 -8.34
CA MET A 162 1.63 24.04 -8.94
C MET A 162 0.91 24.69 -10.12
N PHE A 163 0.57 23.87 -11.10
CA PHE A 163 -0.03 24.21 -12.39
C PHE A 163 -1.40 24.95 -12.32
N PHE A 164 -1.52 25.95 -11.45
CA PHE A 164 -2.53 26.99 -11.42
C PHE A 164 -2.18 28.14 -12.36
N ASP A 165 -1.02 28.08 -13.01
CA ASP A 165 -0.76 28.91 -14.18
C ASP A 165 -1.82 28.56 -15.25
N PRO A 166 -2.64 29.51 -15.72
CA PRO A 166 -3.62 29.28 -16.79
C PRO A 166 -3.04 28.51 -17.96
N LEU A 167 -1.73 28.66 -18.19
CA LEU A 167 -0.99 28.03 -19.26
C LEU A 167 -0.97 26.51 -19.15
N ILE A 168 -0.60 25.95 -18.00
CA ILE A 168 -0.52 24.50 -17.90
C ILE A 168 -1.92 23.88 -17.99
N ARG A 169 -2.95 24.53 -17.45
CA ARG A 169 -4.34 24.08 -17.63
C ARG A 169 -4.71 23.98 -19.12
N HIS A 170 -4.41 25.01 -19.91
CA HIS A 170 -4.69 25.00 -21.34
C HIS A 170 -3.95 23.88 -22.07
N ILE A 171 -2.70 23.60 -21.71
CA ILE A 171 -1.93 22.48 -22.27
C ILE A 171 -2.61 21.13 -21.96
N PHE A 172 -3.03 20.90 -20.71
CA PHE A 172 -3.76 19.68 -20.34
C PHE A 172 -5.13 19.53 -21.02
N GLU A 173 -5.78 20.64 -21.36
CA GLU A 173 -7.01 20.66 -22.16
C GLU A 173 -6.77 20.44 -23.67
N GLY A 174 -5.53 20.20 -24.09
CA GLY A 174 -5.16 20.04 -25.50
C GLY A 174 -5.08 21.36 -26.28
N LYS A 175 -5.10 22.50 -25.58
CA LYS A 175 -5.04 23.84 -26.20
C LYS A 175 -3.60 24.28 -26.37
N SER A 176 -3.31 24.90 -27.52
CA SER A 176 -2.04 25.57 -27.76
C SER A 176 -2.08 27.02 -27.28
N ILE A 177 -0.94 27.53 -26.87
CA ILE A 177 -0.78 28.89 -26.35
C ILE A 177 0.20 29.63 -27.25
N ARG A 178 -0.14 30.86 -27.64
CA ARG A 178 0.75 31.74 -28.41
C ARG A 178 0.99 33.03 -27.65
N TYR A 179 2.25 33.35 -27.42
CA TYR A 179 2.71 34.60 -26.85
C TYR A 179 3.29 35.48 -27.94
N MET A 180 2.89 36.74 -27.97
CA MET A 180 3.39 37.71 -28.94
C MET A 180 3.83 38.97 -28.18
N VAL A 181 5.06 39.39 -28.42
CA VAL A 181 5.62 40.64 -27.88
C VAL A 181 5.92 41.56 -29.05
N LEU A 182 5.36 42.77 -28.98
CA LEU A 182 5.66 43.86 -29.91
C LEU A 182 6.78 44.72 -29.33
N HIS A 183 7.90 44.84 -30.04
CA HIS A 183 8.98 45.73 -29.66
C HIS A 183 8.78 47.13 -30.24
N PRO A 184 9.32 48.18 -29.57
CA PRO A 184 9.48 49.49 -30.17
C PRO A 184 10.27 49.36 -31.49
N GLY A 185 9.68 49.79 -32.61
CA GLY A 185 10.25 49.60 -33.95
C GLY A 185 9.52 48.57 -34.83
N GLY A 186 8.43 47.95 -34.34
CA GLY A 186 7.54 47.13 -35.17
C GLY A 186 7.97 45.67 -35.33
N GLN A 187 9.04 45.25 -34.64
CA GLN A 187 9.47 43.86 -34.63
C GLN A 187 8.62 43.03 -33.68
N TYR A 188 8.14 41.89 -34.16
CA TYR A 188 7.40 40.91 -33.37
C TYR A 188 8.33 39.75 -33.04
N HIS A 189 8.33 39.34 -31.77
CA HIS A 189 8.81 38.02 -31.38
C HIS A 189 7.63 37.25 -30.83
N PHE A 190 7.49 36.00 -31.23
CA PHE A 190 6.45 35.16 -30.67
C PHE A 190 6.97 33.75 -30.40
N PHE A 191 6.35 33.12 -29.41
CA PHE A 191 6.56 31.71 -29.16
C PHE A 191 5.23 31.00 -28.95
N THR A 192 5.19 29.73 -29.31
CA THR A 192 4.04 28.86 -29.15
C THR A 192 4.37 27.67 -28.28
N ILE A 193 3.47 27.32 -27.36
CA ILE A 193 3.53 26.08 -26.59
C ILE A 193 2.38 25.19 -27.06
N GLN A 194 2.69 23.96 -27.47
CA GLN A 194 1.69 23.01 -27.99
C GLN A 194 1.78 21.68 -27.25
N PRO A 195 0.64 21.10 -26.81
CA PRO A 195 0.61 19.78 -26.20
C PRO A 195 0.86 18.68 -27.23
N ILE A 196 1.59 17.64 -26.83
CA ILE A 196 1.84 16.43 -27.60
C ILE A 196 1.59 15.22 -26.71
N ALA A 197 0.73 14.31 -27.15
CA ALA A 197 0.51 13.06 -26.44
C ALA A 197 1.64 12.06 -26.77
N SER A 198 2.22 11.46 -25.74
CA SER A 198 3.19 10.38 -25.81
C SER A 198 2.65 9.16 -25.07
N GLU A 199 2.69 7.99 -25.71
CA GLU A 199 2.18 6.75 -25.11
C GLU A 199 2.98 6.32 -23.87
N GLU A 200 4.29 6.56 -23.84
CA GLU A 200 5.17 6.15 -22.74
C GLU A 200 5.25 7.17 -21.62
N ARG A 201 5.15 8.46 -21.95
CA ARG A 201 5.45 9.58 -21.03
C ARG A 201 4.24 10.44 -20.69
N GLY A 202 3.08 10.13 -21.28
CA GLY A 202 1.85 10.89 -21.09
C GLY A 202 1.86 12.19 -21.90
N LEU A 203 1.28 13.26 -21.36
CA LEU A 203 1.16 14.54 -22.06
C LEU A 203 2.46 15.36 -21.93
N GLU A 204 3.11 15.61 -23.06
CA GLU A 204 4.27 16.47 -23.20
C GLU A 204 3.89 17.82 -23.84
N ALA A 205 4.81 18.78 -23.86
CA ALA A 205 4.61 20.06 -24.53
C ALA A 205 5.87 20.50 -25.29
N ILE A 206 5.70 20.99 -26.51
CA ILE A 206 6.78 21.58 -27.32
C ILE A 206 6.67 23.10 -27.29
N LEU A 207 7.83 23.76 -27.11
CA LEU A 207 8.00 25.19 -27.23
C LEU A 207 8.67 25.51 -28.58
N CYS A 208 8.01 26.30 -29.42
CA CYS A 208 8.58 26.82 -30.68
C CYS A 208 8.76 28.35 -30.58
N PHE A 209 9.93 28.85 -30.98
CA PHE A 209 10.24 30.28 -31.04
C PHE A 209 10.41 30.72 -32.50
N VAL A 210 9.84 31.88 -32.87
CA VAL A 210 9.94 32.47 -34.22
C VAL A 210 10.23 33.97 -34.11
#